data_AF-A0A948CY07-F1
#
_entry.id   AF-A0A948CY07-F1
#
_cell.length_a   1.000
_cell.length_b   1.000
_cell.length_c   1.000
_cell.angle_alpha   90.00
_cell.angle_beta   90.00
_cell.angle_gamma   90.00
#
_symmetry.space_group_name_H-M   'P 1'
#
loop_
_entity.id
_entity.type
_entity.pdbx_description
1 polymer ?
#
loop_
_entity_poly.entity_id
_entity_poly.type
_entity_poly.pdbx_seq_one_letter_code
_entity_poly.pdbx_strand_id
1 'polypeptide(L)' 'MARYTGPVCRLCRREKVKLFLKGARCTTEKCSLSRRTYAPGEHGQSRVKLSNYGLQLREKQKVK' A
#
# COMPACT_ATOMS: atom_id res chain seq x y z
N MET A 1 -7.03 -10.48 -19.05
CA MET A 1 -6.78 -9.51 -17.95
C MET A 1 -5.28 -9.34 -17.79
N ALA A 2 -4.77 -8.11 -17.88
CA ALA A 2 -3.35 -7.85 -17.69
C ALA A 2 -2.99 -7.81 -16.19
N ARG A 3 -1.83 -8.38 -15.83
CA ARG A 3 -1.30 -8.30 -14.47
C ARG A 3 -0.65 -6.93 -14.24
N TYR A 4 -0.69 -6.44 -13.00
CA TYR A 4 -0.01 -5.21 -12.62
C TYR A 4 1.51 -5.41 -12.60
N THR A 5 2.25 -4.71 -13.46
CA THR A 5 3.71 -4.75 -13.57
C THR A 5 4.41 -3.52 -12.96
N GLY A 6 3.62 -2.60 -12.38
CA GLY A 6 4.13 -1.36 -11.81
C GLY A 6 4.79 -1.50 -10.42
N PRO A 7 5.10 -0.37 -9.77
CA PRO A 7 5.80 -0.36 -8.48
C PRO A 7 4.95 -0.94 -7.33
N VAL A 8 5.12 -2.22 -7.03
CA VAL A 8 4.31 -2.96 -6.01
C VAL A 8 4.43 -2.43 -4.57
N CYS A 9 5.57 -1.87 -4.16
CA CYS A 9 5.71 -1.28 -2.82
C CYS A 9 4.82 -0.05 -2.61
N ARG A 10 4.35 0.58 -3.70
CA ARG A 10 3.38 1.67 -3.67
C ARG A 10 2.04 1.20 -3.11
N LEU A 11 1.64 -0.04 -3.44
CA LEU A 11 0.39 -0.66 -2.98
C LEU A 11 0.44 -0.90 -1.48
N CYS A 12 1.52 -1.52 -0.97
CA CYS A 12 1.71 -1.73 0.48
C CYS A 12 1.62 -0.41 1.27
N ARG A 13 2.22 0.67 0.75
CA ARG A 13 2.17 2.00 1.39
C ARG A 13 0.79 2.64 1.35
N ARG A 14 0.02 2.42 0.28
CA ARG A 14 -1.35 2.93 0.17
C ARG A 14 -2.28 2.23 1.16
N GLU A 15 -2.15 0.90 1.27
CA GLU A 15 -2.99 0.07 2.14
C GLU A 15 -2.45 -0.05 3.58
N LYS A 16 -1.33 0.62 3.89
CA LYS A 16 -0.69 0.68 5.22
C LYS A 16 -0.38 -0.69 5.85
N VAL A 17 -0.29 -1.74 5.04
CA VAL A 17 -0.06 -3.13 5.47
C VAL A 17 1.01 -3.79 4.59
N LYS A 18 1.80 -4.69 5.15
CA LYS A 18 2.76 -5.50 4.38
C LYS A 18 2.00 -6.55 3.57
N LEU A 19 1.94 -6.36 2.25
CA LEU A 19 1.36 -7.33 1.31
C LEU A 19 2.36 -8.39 0.81
N PHE A 20 3.63 -8.31 1.24
CA PHE A 20 4.70 -9.26 0.90
C PHE A 20 4.94 -9.54 -0.60
N LEU A 21 4.52 -8.64 -1.49
CA LEU A 21 4.67 -8.74 -2.96
C LEU A 21 6.12 -8.77 -3.49
N LYS A 22 7.14 -8.54 -2.64
CA LYS A 22 8.56 -8.62 -3.00
C LYS A 22 9.33 -9.73 -2.25
N GLY A 23 8.63 -10.65 -1.58
CA GLY A 23 9.24 -11.76 -0.86
C GLY A 23 10.28 -11.30 0.19
N ALA A 24 11.52 -11.78 0.06
CA ALA A 24 12.61 -11.54 1.02
C ALA A 24 12.88 -10.05 1.31
N ARG A 25 12.67 -9.14 0.34
CA ARG A 25 12.88 -7.71 0.60
C ARG A 25 11.88 -7.14 1.62
N CYS A 26 10.68 -7.71 1.73
CA CYS A 26 9.62 -7.22 2.61
C CYS A 26 9.88 -7.50 4.09
N THR A 27 10.72 -8.48 4.41
CA THR A 27 11.14 -8.81 5.78
C THR A 27 12.33 -7.96 6.23
N THR A 28 13.16 -7.48 5.31
CA THR A 28 14.29 -6.58 5.63
C THR A 28 13.86 -5.15 5.97
N GLU A 29 14.76 -4.39 6.61
CA GLU A 29 14.62 -2.95 6.88
C GLU A 29 14.61 -2.07 5.62
N LYS A 30 14.96 -2.64 4.47
CA LYS A 30 14.86 -1.97 3.15
C LYS A 30 13.42 -1.93 2.63
N CYS A 31 12.45 -2.47 3.38
CA CYS A 31 11.03 -2.42 3.04
C CYS A 31 10.51 -0.97 3.06
N SER A 32 9.84 -0.54 1.99
CA SER A 32 9.35 0.84 1.85
C SER A 32 8.31 1.22 2.91
N LEU A 33 7.60 0.25 3.48
CA LEU A 33 6.62 0.50 4.54
C LEU A 33 7.30 0.88 5.86
N SER A 34 8.40 0.20 6.22
CA SER A 34 9.18 0.51 7.43
C SER A 34 9.81 1.91 7.35
N ARG A 35 10.25 2.32 6.15
CA ARG A 35 10.85 3.65 5.94
C ARG A 35 9.84 4.78 5.77
N ARG A 36 8.67 4.49 5.18
CA ARG A 36 7.65 5.48 4.83
C ARG A 36 6.26 4.86 5.02
N THR A 37 5.70 5.02 6.21
CA THR A 37 4.41 4.45 6.64
C THR A 37 3.19 5.16 6.06
N TYR A 38 3.38 6.31 5.41
CA TYR A 38 2.32 7.13 4.81
C TYR A 38 2.06 6.78 3.34
N ALA A 39 0.90 7.21 2.83
CA ALA A 39 0.48 6.92 1.47
C ALA A 39 1.45 7.52 0.43
N PRO A 40 1.50 6.98 -0.80
CA PRO A 40 2.29 7.56 -1.87
C PRO A 40 1.66 8.86 -2.41
N GLY A 41 2.50 9.75 -2.95
CA GLY A 41 2.10 11.06 -3.51
C GLY A 41 2.42 12.23 -2.58
N GLU A 42 2.26 13.45 -3.09
CA GLU A 42 2.54 14.70 -2.38
C GLU A 42 1.69 14.85 -1.12
N HIS A 43 0.38 14.65 -1.24
CA HIS A 43 -0.55 14.66 -0.09
C HIS A 43 -0.58 13.36 0.71
N GLY A 44 0.43 12.49 0.54
CA GLY A 44 0.46 11.17 1.15
C GLY A 44 0.51 11.17 2.67
N GLN A 45 0.99 12.26 3.27
CA GLN A 45 1.08 12.46 4.72
C GLN A 45 -0.20 13.02 5.34
N SER A 46 -1.05 13.66 4.53
CA SER A 46 -2.32 14.23 5.01
C SER A 46 -3.27 13.13 5.47
N ARG A 47 -3.89 13.31 6.63
CA ARG A 47 -4.90 12.40 7.14
C ARG A 47 -6.26 12.77 6.56
N VAL A 48 -6.92 11.82 5.92
CA VAL A 48 -8.27 11.99 5.33
C VAL A 48 -9.19 10.95 5.96
N LYS A 49 -10.37 11.38 6.42
CA LYS A 49 -11.42 10.48 6.90
C LYS A 49 -12.05 9.76 5.70
N LEU A 50 -12.03 8.43 5.72
CA LEU A 50 -12.65 7.64 4.66
C LEU A 50 -14.17 7.55 4.87
N SER A 51 -14.91 7.50 3.77
CA SER A 51 -16.33 7.14 3.77
C SER A 51 -16.51 5.63 3.95
N ASN A 52 -17.73 5.18 4.27
CA ASN A 52 -18.05 3.76 4.41
C ASN A 52 -17.70 2.96 3.15
N TYR A 53 -18.05 3.49 1.97
CA TYR A 53 -17.66 2.91 0.69
C TYR A 53 -16.13 2.91 0.51
N GLY A 54 -15.46 3.99 0.93
CA GLY A 54 -14.01 4.08 0.88
C GLY A 54 -13.31 2.97 1.68
N LEU A 55 -13.85 2.60 2.84
CA LEU A 55 -13.35 1.48 3.64
C LEU A 55 -13.50 0.15 2.90
N GLN A 56 -14.70 -0.15 2.39
CA GLN A 56 -14.97 -1.39 1.64
C GLN A 56 -14.10 -1.49 0.38
N LEU A 57 -13.93 -0.37 -0.33
CA LEU A 57 -13.07 -0.31 -1.51
C LEU A 57 -11.62 -0.64 -1.15
N ARG A 58 -11.09 -0.14 -0.03
CA ARG A 58 -9.71 -0.42 0.41
C ARG A 58 -9.53 -1.90 0.74
N GLU A 59 -10.45 -2.49 1.50
CA GLU A 59 -10.38 -3.92 1.82
C GLU A 59 -10.44 -4.79 0.56
N LYS A 60 -11.28 -4.42 -0.42
CA LYS A 60 -11.29 -5.09 -1.73
C LYS A 60 -9.95 -4.98 -2.47
N GLN A 61 -9.31 -3.81 -2.45
CA GLN A 61 -8.01 -3.61 -3.11
C GLN A 61 -6.87 -4.35 -2.39
N LYS A 62 -6.99 -4.58 -1.09
CA LYS A 62 -5.98 -5.28 -0.29
C LYS A 62 -5.86 -6.76 -0.64
N VAL A 63 -6.97 -7.38 -1.01
CA VAL A 63 -7.06 -8.81 -1.36
C VAL A 63 -6.70 -9.08 -2.81
N LYS A 64 -6.82 -8.08 -3.69
CA LYS A 64 -6.50 -8.18 -5.12
C LYS A 64 -5.02 -8.03 -5.41
#